data_AF-A0A8T2SJ10-F1
#
_entry.id   AF-A0A8T2SJ10-F1
#
_cell.length_a   1.000
_cell.length_b   1.000
_cell.length_c   1.000
_cell.angle_alpha   90.00
_cell.angle_beta   90.00
_cell.angle_gamma   90.00
#
_symmetry.space_group_name_H-M   'P 1'
#
loop_
_entity.id
_entity.type
_entity.pdbx_description
1 polymer ?
#
loop_
_entity_poly.entity_id
_entity_poly.type
_entity_poly.pdbx_seq_one_letter_code
_entity_poly.pdbx_strand_id
1 'polypeptide(L)'
;MAGVWVFRNGVFSLVRNPKREAAEQQQAMGMSVGSQCCSGRVAAGVMTPEWSPPKKMLVYRATNEVISSYEALESKLFELGWERCPSRDPLLRQYYRRENGPYLLTLPVVEFHCLKPIHLYDIVVQSRTAFEVRDVLHTNK
;
A
#
# COMPACT_ATOMS: atom_id res chain seq x y z
N MET A 1 20.83 3.28 -14.32
CA MET A 1 19.96 4.36 -14.82
C MET A 1 18.62 4.25 -14.12
N ALA A 2 18.38 5.03 -13.05
CA ALA A 2 17.09 5.03 -12.36
C ALA A 2 16.74 6.49 -12.02
N GLY A 3 15.73 7.03 -12.69
CA GLY A 3 15.20 8.38 -12.49
C GLY A 3 13.68 8.35 -12.70
N VAL A 4 12.96 9.23 -12.01
CA VAL A 4 11.51 9.38 -12.17
C VAL A 4 11.29 10.52 -13.15
N TRP A 5 10.57 10.23 -14.24
CA TRP A 5 10.17 11.25 -15.20
C TRP A 5 9.03 12.08 -14.61
N VAL A 6 9.21 13.40 -14.56
CA VAL A 6 8.18 14.32 -14.06
C VAL A 6 7.69 15.18 -15.23
N PHE A 7 6.38 15.28 -15.37
CA PHE A 7 5.73 16.05 -16.42
C PHE A 7 5.20 17.36 -15.84
N ARG A 8 5.71 18.49 -16.31
CA ARG A 8 5.14 19.82 -16.05
C ARG A 8 5.05 20.58 -17.36
N ASN A 9 3.81 20.84 -17.80
CA ASN A 9 3.50 21.75 -18.91
C ASN A 9 4.27 21.46 -20.21
N GLY A 10 4.45 20.18 -20.57
CA GLY A 10 5.08 19.76 -21.83
C GLY A 10 6.60 19.76 -21.84
N VAL A 11 7.29 20.12 -20.75
CA VAL A 11 8.75 20.04 -20.65
C VAL A 11 9.17 18.77 -19.91
N PHE A 12 10.10 18.02 -20.51
CA PHE A 12 10.73 16.85 -19.92
C PHE A 12 11.98 17.25 -19.13
N SER A 13 12.03 16.95 -17.84
CA SER A 13 13.26 17.00 -17.05
C SER A 13 13.52 15.68 -16.34
N LEU A 14 14.74 15.16 -16.51
CA LEU A 14 15.19 13.97 -15.81
C LEU A 14 15.71 14.38 -14.44
N VAL A 15 14.89 14.20 -13.40
CA VAL A 15 15.33 14.40 -12.01
C VAL A 15 16.05 13.14 -11.56
N ARG A 16 17.37 13.26 -11.35
CA ARG A 16 18.19 12.18 -10.79
C ARG A 16 17.89 12.04 -9.30
N ASN A 17 17.81 10.80 -8.81
CA ASN A 17 17.40 10.49 -7.45
C ASN A 17 18.51 10.89 -6.46
N PRO A 18 18.31 11.91 -5.59
CA PRO A 18 19.36 12.42 -4.71
C PRO A 18 19.84 11.41 -3.66
N LYS A 19 19.06 10.34 -3.41
CA LYS A 19 19.46 9.24 -2.51
C LYS A 19 20.68 8.47 -2.99
N ARG A 20 21.03 8.53 -4.28
CA ARG A 20 22.14 7.75 -4.86
C ARG A 20 23.48 8.46 -4.79
N GLU A 21 23.51 9.80 -4.83
CA GLU A 21 24.75 10.57 -4.65
C GLU A 21 25.32 10.42 -3.24
N ALA A 22 24.45 10.40 -2.22
CA ALA A 22 24.87 10.13 -0.84
C ALA A 22 25.46 8.72 -0.69
N ALA A 23 24.82 7.71 -1.27
CA ALA A 23 25.27 6.32 -1.22
C ALA A 23 26.59 6.08 -1.99
N GLU A 24 26.77 6.75 -3.15
CA GLU A 24 28.00 6.66 -3.95
C GLU A 24 29.17 7.41 -3.28
N GLN A 25 28.93 8.54 -2.61
CA GLN A 25 29.95 9.24 -1.82
C GLN A 25 30.33 8.48 -0.54
N GLN A 26 29.38 7.79 0.10
CA GLN A 26 29.63 6.97 1.30
C GLN A 26 30.42 5.68 0.98
N GLN A 27 30.24 5.11 -0.22
CA GLN A 27 31.10 4.02 -0.71
C GLN A 27 32.52 4.49 -1.04
N ALA A 28 32.72 5.76 -1.45
CA ALA A 28 34.04 6.33 -1.70
C ALA A 28 34.83 6.68 -0.42
N MET A 29 34.18 6.77 0.75
CA MET A 29 34.81 7.18 2.02
C MET A 29 34.98 6.06 3.06
N GLY A 30 34.72 4.80 2.70
CA GLY A 30 35.23 3.64 3.45
C GLY A 30 34.80 3.53 4.93
N MET A 31 33.60 4.00 5.30
CA MET A 31 33.08 3.84 6.67
C MET A 31 31.95 2.82 6.71
N SER A 32 32.23 1.67 7.32
CA SER A 32 31.20 0.72 7.72
C SER A 32 30.45 1.26 8.94
N VAL A 33 29.14 1.48 8.82
CA VAL A 33 28.28 1.51 10.01
C VAL A 33 26.89 0.99 9.66
N GLY A 34 26.38 0.15 10.56
CA GLY A 34 25.20 -0.68 10.39
C GLY A 34 23.88 0.06 10.22
N SER A 35 22.89 -0.75 9.84
CA SER A 35 21.47 -0.46 9.79
C SER A 35 21.01 0.43 10.95
N GLN A 36 20.61 1.66 10.64
CA GLN A 36 19.67 2.37 11.49
C GLN A 36 18.65 3.15 10.66
N CYS A 37 17.40 2.85 10.96
CA CYS A 37 16.21 3.17 10.20
C CYS A 37 15.81 4.64 10.37
N CYS A 38 15.36 5.22 9.25
CA CYS A 38 14.22 6.14 9.14
C CYS A 38 14.03 7.16 10.29
N SER A 39 14.96 8.09 10.46
CA SER A 39 14.66 9.38 11.07
C SER A 39 15.29 10.48 10.22
N GLY A 40 14.54 10.92 9.21
CA GLY A 40 14.95 12.01 8.33
C GLY A 40 14.95 13.32 9.10
N ARG A 41 16.14 13.81 9.45
CA ARG A 41 16.36 15.21 9.81
C ARG A 41 16.56 15.96 8.49
N VAL A 42 15.55 16.71 8.06
CA VAL A 42 15.58 17.44 6.78
C VAL A 42 16.41 18.70 6.96
N ALA A 43 17.49 18.84 6.18
CA ALA A 43 18.22 20.10 6.09
C ALA A 43 17.31 21.18 5.49
N ALA A 44 17.24 22.32 6.17
CA ALA A 44 16.45 23.47 5.80
C ALA A 44 16.82 23.98 4.41
N GLY A 45 15.82 24.37 3.61
CA GLY A 45 16.03 25.32 2.52
C GLY A 45 15.48 25.00 1.13
N VAL A 46 14.50 24.11 0.95
CA VAL A 46 13.65 24.11 -0.26
C VAL A 46 12.26 23.60 0.12
N MET A 47 11.23 24.46 0.06
CA MET A 47 9.83 24.02 0.17
C MET A 47 9.43 23.30 -1.11
N THR A 48 9.84 22.04 -1.26
CA THR A 48 9.07 21.12 -2.10
C THR A 48 7.84 20.72 -1.31
N PRO A 49 6.62 20.78 -1.87
CA PRO A 49 5.48 20.12 -1.22
C PRO A 49 5.89 18.66 -1.02
N GLU A 50 5.95 18.25 0.26
CA GLU A 50 6.27 16.89 0.66
C GLU A 50 5.27 15.96 -0.04
N TRP A 51 5.71 15.31 -1.12
CA TRP A 51 4.86 14.36 -1.82
C TRP A 51 4.67 13.15 -0.92
N SER A 52 3.56 13.14 -0.18
CA SER A 52 3.06 11.95 0.49
C SER A 52 2.22 11.15 -0.52
N PRO A 53 2.48 9.86 -0.71
CA PRO A 53 1.64 9.04 -1.56
C PRO A 53 0.19 9.07 -1.02
N PRO A 54 -0.82 9.18 -1.90
CA PRO A 54 -2.20 9.25 -1.46
C PRO A 54 -2.58 7.99 -0.68
N LYS A 55 -3.41 8.17 0.36
CA LYS A 55 -3.90 7.05 1.16
C LYS A 55 -4.78 6.17 0.29
N LYS A 56 -4.61 4.86 0.40
CA LYS A 56 -5.40 3.88 -0.36
C LYS A 56 -6.65 3.49 0.42
N MET A 57 -7.77 3.31 -0.28
CA MET A 57 -9.04 2.83 0.27
C MET A 57 -9.58 1.67 -0.55
N LEU A 58 -10.28 0.74 0.11
CA LEU A 58 -10.92 -0.38 -0.55
C LEU A 58 -12.38 -0.04 -0.84
N VAL A 59 -12.85 -0.34 -2.04
CA VAL A 59 -14.23 -0.12 -2.47
C VAL A 59 -14.78 -1.40 -3.06
N TYR A 60 -16.03 -1.73 -2.71
CA TYR A 60 -16.76 -2.81 -3.34
C TYR A 60 -17.44 -2.33 -4.63
N ARG A 61 -17.08 -2.91 -5.77
CA ARG A 61 -17.43 -2.35 -7.08
C ARG A 61 -18.93 -2.41 -7.40
N ALA A 62 -19.63 -3.45 -6.94
CA ALA A 62 -21.04 -3.65 -7.28
C ALA A 62 -21.95 -2.56 -6.69
N THR A 63 -21.64 -2.08 -5.47
CA THR A 63 -22.43 -1.04 -4.77
C THR A 63 -21.71 0.30 -4.65
N ASN A 64 -20.46 0.41 -5.11
CA ASN A 64 -19.57 1.55 -4.86
C ASN A 64 -19.37 1.87 -3.37
N GLU A 65 -19.54 0.89 -2.50
CA GLU A 65 -19.43 1.06 -1.05
C GLU A 65 -17.96 1.08 -0.60
N VAL A 66 -17.63 2.03 0.28
CA VAL A 66 -16.30 2.14 0.88
C VAL A 66 -16.18 1.16 2.03
N ILE A 67 -15.24 0.22 1.93
CA ILE A 67 -14.98 -0.75 2.98
C ILE A 67 -13.98 -0.16 3.97
N SER A 68 -14.42 0.00 5.22
CA SER A 68 -13.64 0.64 6.30
C SER A 68 -13.45 -0.24 7.54
N SER A 69 -14.07 -1.42 7.58
CA SER A 69 -13.97 -2.39 8.68
C SER A 69 -13.92 -3.83 8.15
N TYR A 70 -13.45 -4.76 8.98
CA TYR A 70 -13.49 -6.18 8.61
C TYR A 70 -14.90 -6.73 8.53
N GLU A 71 -15.85 -6.24 9.32
CA GLU A 71 -17.24 -6.71 9.25
C GLU A 71 -17.88 -6.37 7.91
N ALA A 72 -17.65 -5.14 7.41
CA ALA A 72 -18.09 -4.73 6.07
C ALA A 72 -17.42 -5.57 4.98
N LEU A 73 -16.10 -5.82 5.10
CA LEU A 73 -15.37 -6.69 4.17
C LEU A 73 -15.95 -8.11 4.17
N GLU A 74 -16.19 -8.68 5.35
CA GLU A 74 -16.70 -10.04 5.53
C GLU A 74 -18.07 -10.24 4.94
N SER A 75 -18.98 -9.31 5.19
CA SER A 75 -20.31 -9.33 4.59
C SER A 75 -20.22 -9.46 3.06
N LYS A 76 -19.36 -8.64 2.43
CA LYS A 76 -19.14 -8.70 0.97
C LYS A 76 -18.40 -9.95 0.51
N LEU A 77 -17.42 -10.44 1.27
CA LEU A 77 -16.75 -11.69 0.96
C LEU A 77 -17.73 -12.89 1.04
N PHE A 78 -18.61 -12.92 2.03
CA PHE A 78 -19.59 -14.00 2.21
C PHE A 78 -20.65 -13.98 1.10
N GLU A 79 -21.11 -12.80 0.67
CA GLU A 79 -21.95 -12.65 -0.53
C GLU A 79 -21.27 -13.25 -1.79
N LEU A 80 -19.94 -13.22 -1.85
CA LEU A 80 -19.14 -13.79 -2.94
C LEU A 80 -18.77 -15.27 -2.74
N GLY A 81 -19.32 -15.94 -1.73
CA GLY A 81 -19.07 -17.36 -1.44
C GLY A 81 -17.74 -17.65 -0.75
N TRP A 82 -17.14 -16.64 -0.12
CA TRP A 82 -16.01 -16.87 0.79
C TRP A 82 -16.50 -17.30 2.18
N GLU A 83 -15.66 -18.04 2.88
CA GLU A 83 -15.92 -18.53 4.22
C GLU A 83 -14.71 -18.21 5.11
N ARG A 84 -14.95 -18.08 6.42
CA ARG A 84 -13.89 -17.82 7.39
C ARG A 84 -13.26 -19.13 7.87
N CYS A 85 -11.94 -19.23 7.77
CA CYS A 85 -11.19 -20.35 8.32
C CYS A 85 -10.77 -20.06 9.77
N PRO A 86 -10.89 -21.04 10.68
CA PRO A 86 -10.24 -20.94 11.99
C PRO A 86 -8.71 -20.98 11.78
N SER A 87 -8.06 -19.85 12.03
CA SER A 87 -6.59 -19.73 12.03
C SER A 87 -6.03 -20.24 13.36
N ARG A 88 -4.88 -20.93 13.34
CA ARG A 88 -4.11 -21.25 14.55
C ARG A 88 -3.44 -20.01 15.16
N ASP A 89 -3.20 -18.99 14.33
CA ASP A 89 -2.63 -17.72 14.77
C ASP A 89 -3.75 -16.72 15.06
N PRO A 90 -3.91 -16.24 16.32
CA PRO A 90 -4.93 -15.26 16.69
C PRO A 90 -4.72 -13.89 16.06
N LEU A 91 -3.53 -13.60 15.51
CA LEU A 91 -3.21 -12.33 14.86
C LEU A 91 -3.57 -12.32 13.37
N LEU A 92 -4.04 -13.43 12.82
CA LEU A 92 -4.38 -13.58 11.41
C LEU A 92 -5.84 -13.96 11.22
N ARG A 93 -6.46 -13.33 10.23
CA ARG A 93 -7.80 -13.63 9.76
C ARG A 93 -7.70 -14.26 8.37
N GLN A 94 -8.15 -15.50 8.26
CA GLN A 94 -8.05 -16.27 7.02
C GLN A 94 -9.43 -16.51 6.41
N TYR A 95 -9.51 -16.36 5.10
CA TYR A 95 -10.70 -16.61 4.31
C TYR A 95 -10.38 -17.55 3.16
N TYR A 96 -11.31 -18.43 2.87
CA TYR A 96 -11.18 -19.37 1.76
C TYR A 96 -12.44 -19.38 0.90
N ARG A 97 -12.30 -19.76 -0.36
CA ARG A 97 -13.44 -19.94 -1.27
C ARG A 97 -13.33 -21.28 -1.96
N ARG A 98 -14.39 -22.11 -1.89
CA ARG A 98 -14.37 -23.49 -2.43
C ARG A 98 -14.69 -23.57 -3.92
N GLU A 99 -15.59 -22.72 -4.40
CA GLU A 99 -16.28 -22.90 -5.68
C GLU A 99 -15.38 -22.83 -6.92
N ASN A 100 -14.16 -22.32 -6.80
CA ASN A 100 -13.37 -21.92 -7.97
C ASN A 100 -11.86 -22.24 -7.88
N GLY A 101 -11.45 -23.08 -6.91
CA GLY A 101 -10.04 -23.42 -6.63
C GLY A 101 -9.58 -22.97 -5.24
N PRO A 102 -8.36 -23.31 -4.79
CA PRO A 102 -7.89 -23.03 -3.43
C PRO A 102 -7.47 -21.56 -3.28
N TYR A 103 -8.44 -20.65 -3.30
CA TYR A 103 -8.19 -19.25 -2.97
C TYR A 103 -8.13 -19.10 -1.45
N LEU A 104 -7.02 -18.56 -0.95
CA LEU A 104 -6.78 -18.26 0.44
C LEU A 104 -6.37 -16.80 0.56
N LEU A 105 -7.13 -16.04 1.35
CA LEU A 105 -6.84 -14.65 1.69
C LEU A 105 -6.45 -14.61 3.17
N THR A 106 -5.28 -14.06 3.47
CA THR A 106 -4.79 -13.92 4.86
C THR A 106 -4.56 -12.46 5.18
N LEU A 107 -5.29 -11.94 6.15
CA LEU A 107 -5.21 -10.55 6.60
C LEU A 107 -4.74 -10.48 8.06
N PRO A 108 -3.96 -9.47 8.46
CA PRO A 108 -3.68 -9.22 9.87
C PRO A 108 -4.98 -8.83 10.61
N VAL A 109 -5.10 -9.13 11.91
CA VAL A 109 -6.29 -8.79 12.74
C VAL A 109 -6.22 -7.36 13.31
N VAL A 110 -5.09 -6.68 13.15
CA VAL A 110 -4.91 -5.26 13.51
C VAL A 110 -5.99 -4.40 12.86
N GLU A 111 -6.25 -3.22 13.41
CA GLU A 111 -7.19 -2.22 12.89
C GLU A 111 -7.20 -2.13 11.35
N PHE A 112 -8.40 -2.17 10.76
CA PHE A 112 -8.59 -2.25 9.30
C PHE A 112 -7.90 -1.10 8.55
N HIS A 113 -7.91 0.10 9.12
CA HIS A 113 -7.28 1.28 8.52
C HIS A 113 -5.74 1.26 8.58
N CYS A 114 -5.16 0.32 9.33
CA CYS A 114 -3.72 0.05 9.37
C CYS A 114 -3.28 -1.00 8.32
N LEU A 115 -4.22 -1.54 7.53
CA LEU A 115 -3.89 -2.42 6.42
C LEU A 115 -2.97 -1.72 5.42
N LYS A 116 -1.78 -2.29 5.24
CA LYS A 116 -0.83 -1.88 4.20
C LYS A 116 -1.45 -2.07 2.81
N PRO A 117 -1.05 -1.28 1.81
CA PRO A 117 -1.52 -1.42 0.44
C PRO A 117 -1.39 -2.84 -0.12
N ILE A 118 -0.35 -3.58 0.26
CA ILE A 118 -0.17 -4.98 -0.14
C ILE A 118 -1.38 -5.86 0.24
N HIS A 119 -1.96 -5.67 1.43
CA HIS A 119 -3.14 -6.43 1.86
C HIS A 119 -4.39 -6.01 1.07
N LEU A 120 -4.54 -4.72 0.76
CA LEU A 120 -5.66 -4.23 -0.05
C LEU A 120 -5.62 -4.80 -1.47
N TYR A 121 -4.43 -4.82 -2.10
CA TYR A 121 -4.27 -5.39 -3.43
C TYR A 121 -4.43 -6.92 -3.43
N ASP A 122 -3.98 -7.60 -2.37
CA ASP A 122 -4.22 -9.04 -2.24
C ASP A 122 -5.73 -9.33 -2.23
N ILE A 123 -6.53 -8.57 -1.48
CA ILE A 123 -8.01 -8.68 -1.52
C ILE A 123 -8.53 -8.53 -2.96
N VAL A 124 -8.09 -7.51 -3.70
CA VAL A 124 -8.54 -7.27 -5.08
C VAL A 124 -8.17 -8.44 -6.02
N VAL A 125 -6.95 -8.94 -5.91
CA VAL A 125 -6.47 -10.04 -6.75
C VAL A 125 -7.22 -11.33 -6.42
N GLN A 126 -7.31 -11.70 -5.14
CA GLN A 126 -7.96 -12.93 -4.70
C GLN A 126 -9.46 -12.94 -5.01
N SER A 127 -10.11 -11.79 -4.91
CA SER A 127 -11.55 -11.63 -5.19
C SER A 127 -11.91 -11.46 -6.67
N ARG A 128 -10.97 -11.70 -7.60
CA ARG A 128 -11.18 -11.55 -9.06
C ARG A 128 -11.75 -10.17 -9.42
N THR A 129 -11.22 -9.10 -8.81
CA THR A 129 -11.63 -7.71 -9.06
C THR A 129 -13.05 -7.34 -8.62
N ALA A 130 -13.67 -8.09 -7.70
CA ALA A 130 -14.93 -7.67 -7.07
C ALA A 130 -14.77 -6.38 -6.24
N PHE A 131 -13.56 -6.18 -5.73
CA PHE A 131 -13.13 -4.96 -5.06
C PHE A 131 -12.18 -4.15 -5.94
N GLU A 132 -12.03 -2.88 -5.60
CA GLU A 132 -11.06 -1.96 -6.20
C GLU A 132 -10.34 -1.18 -5.10
N VAL A 133 -9.09 -0.79 -5.36
CA VAL A 133 -8.35 0.14 -4.50
C VAL A 133 -8.38 1.51 -5.14
N ARG A 134 -8.87 2.53 -4.41
CA ARG A 134 -8.90 3.92 -4.85
C ARG A 134 -7.95 4.79 -4.02
N ASP A 135 -7.60 5.94 -4.58
CA ASP A 135 -6.74 6.94 -3.94
C ASP A 135 -7.61 7.99 -3.26
N VAL A 136 -7.41 8.14 -1.96
CA VAL A 136 -7.95 9.26 -1.19
C VAL A 136 -7.03 10.44 -1.45
N LEU A 137 -7.47 11.32 -2.34
CA LEU A 137 -6.82 12.61 -2.50
C LEU A 137 -7.09 13.40 -1.21
N HIS A 138 -6.03 13.75 -0.49
CA HIS A 138 -6.15 14.74 0.57
C HIS A 138 -6.47 16.07 -0.10
N THR A 139 -7.74 16.45 -0.14
CA THR A 139 -8.14 17.79 -0.55
C THR A 139 -7.70 18.72 0.58
N ASN A 140 -6.60 19.47 0.39
CA ASN A 140 -6.25 20.57 1.27
C ASN A 140 -7.44 21.55 1.25
N LYS A 141 -8.15 21.63 2.38
CA LYS A 141 -9.25 22.57 2.59
C LYS A 141 -8.70 23.80 3.28
#